data_AF-A0A2M7YH35-F1
#
_entry.id   AF-A0A2M7YH35-F1
#
_cell.length_a   1.000
_cell.length_b   1.000
_cell.length_c   1.000
_cell.angle_alpha   90.00
_cell.angle_beta   90.00
_cell.angle_gamma   90.00
#
_symmetry.space_group_name_H-M   'P 1'
#
loop_
_entity.id
_entity.type
_entity.pdbx_description
1 polymer ?
#
loop_
_entity_poly.entity_id
_entity_poly.type
_entity_poly.pdbx_seq_one_letter_code
_entity_poly.pdbx_strand_id
1 'polypeptide(L)'
;TNICPACHCFLLSELSTLNSELSTTKFEKLRNWDSCQYTGFARVAAGANPRKKLMERFRNRFYCKLEHKPQNFKLLACTGCGRCIEACQGKIDIREVLTKLARSEG
;
A
#
# COMPACT_ATOMS: atom_id res chain seq x y z
N THR A 1 2.99 1.65 -5.30
CA THR A 1 4.29 2.27 -5.57
C THR A 1 4.53 3.26 -4.47
N ASN A 2 5.76 3.27 -3.97
CA ASN A 2 6.18 4.09 -2.83
C ASN A 2 6.27 5.57 -3.23
N ILE A 3 6.19 5.86 -4.53
CA ILE A 3 6.38 7.20 -5.09
C ILE A 3 5.05 7.94 -5.39
N CYS A 4 3.89 7.30 -5.19
CA CYS A 4 2.60 7.92 -5.51
C CYS A 4 2.19 8.87 -4.37
N PRO A 5 1.92 10.17 -4.65
CA PRO A 5 1.61 11.16 -3.61
C PRO A 5 0.25 10.92 -2.94
N ALA A 6 -0.66 10.19 -3.58
CA ALA A 6 -1.97 9.84 -3.02
C ALA A 6 -1.96 8.50 -2.24
N CYS A 7 -0.79 7.87 -2.04
CA CYS A 7 -0.68 6.66 -1.21
C CYS A 7 -0.65 7.02 0.28
N HIS A 8 -1.22 6.16 1.10
CA HIS A 8 -1.27 6.32 2.57
C HIS A 8 -0.83 5.02 3.28
N CYS A 9 -0.09 4.15 2.60
CA CYS A 9 0.36 2.90 3.18
C CYS A 9 1.42 3.21 4.26
N PHE A 10 1.23 2.66 5.45
CA PHE A 10 2.16 2.81 6.56
C PHE A 10 2.20 1.51 7.37
N LEU A 11 3.32 1.30 8.06
CA LEU A 11 3.49 0.28 9.08
C LEU A 11 3.38 0.96 10.44
N LEU A 12 2.55 0.40 11.32
CA LEU A 12 2.49 0.79 12.72
C LEU A 12 3.43 -0.13 13.49
N SER A 13 4.41 0.43 14.19
CA SER A 13 5.33 -0.31 15.06
C SER A 13 5.30 0.24 16.47
N GLU A 14 5.69 -0.58 17.44
CA GLU A 14 5.81 -0.17 18.84
C GLU A 14 7.28 -0.13 19.23
N LEU A 15 7.69 0.94 19.90
CA LEU A 15 9.01 1.09 20.49
C LEU A 15 8.84 1.03 22.01
N SER A 16 9.52 0.08 22.65
CA SER A 16 9.63 0.04 24.11
C SER A 16 10.95 0.67 24.54
N THR A 17 10.89 1.51 25.57
CA THR A 17 12.06 2.11 26.19
C THR A 17 12.00 1.87 27.68
N LEU A 18 13.04 1.24 28.23
CA LEU A 18 13.16 0.99 29.66
C LEU A 18 13.69 2.25 30.33
N ASN A 19 12.97 2.77 31.32
CA ASN A 19 13.47 3.76 32.26
C ASN A 19 14.07 3.03 33.46
N SER A 20 15.40 2.92 33.48
CA SER A 20 16.15 2.20 34.52
C SER A 20 16.00 2.79 35.91
N GLU A 21 15.85 4.12 36.04
CA GLU A 21 15.73 4.80 37.33
C GLU A 21 14.36 4.56 37.98
N LEU A 22 13.31 4.54 37.16
CA LEU A 22 11.94 4.36 37.64
C LEU A 22 11.47 2.89 37.57
N SER A 23 12.29 1.98 37.04
CA SER A 23 11.94 0.58 36.77
C SER A 23 10.61 0.43 35.99
N THR A 24 10.36 1.35 35.05
CA THR A 24 9.15 1.36 34.21
C THR A 24 9.49 1.26 32.73
N THR A 25 8.61 0.63 31.95
CA THR A 25 8.73 0.55 30.50
C THR A 25 7.73 1.50 29.84
N LYS A 26 8.23 2.43 29.04
CA LYS A 26 7.41 3.29 28.19
C LYS A 26 7.21 2.62 26.84
N PHE A 27 6.00 2.71 26.30
CA PHE A 27 5.66 2.23 24.95
C PHE A 27 5.22 3.40 24.08
N GLU A 28 5.76 3.48 22.86
CA GLU A 28 5.43 4.50 21.87
C GLU A 28 4.99 3.86 20.56
N LYS A 29 3.95 4.41 19.93
CA LYS A 29 3.48 3.97 18.62
C LYS A 29 4.10 4.83 17.53
N LEU A 30 4.85 4.21 16.64
CA LEU A 30 5.52 4.85 15.51
C LEU A 30 4.79 4.52 14.21
N ARG A 31 4.55 5.55 13.40
CA ARG A 31 4.03 5.40 12.04
C ARG A 31 5.18 5.52 11.04
N ASN A 32 5.52 4.42 10.39
CA ASN A 32 6.55 4.38 9.36
C ASN A 32 5.91 4.31 7.97
N TRP A 33 6.44 5.07 7.01
CA TRP A 33 5.99 4.94 5.62
C TRP A 33 6.31 3.53 5.10
N ASP A 34 5.30 2.90 4.49
CA ASP A 34 5.42 1.54 3.98
C ASP A 34 4.60 1.39 2.69
N SER A 35 4.58 0.21 2.09
CA SER A 35 3.96 -0.02 0.80
C SER A 35 3.28 -1.37 0.68
N CYS A 36 2.02 -1.34 0.26
CA CYS A 36 1.26 -2.54 -0.07
C CYS A 36 1.84 -3.38 -1.21
N GLN A 37 2.90 -2.92 -1.89
CA GLN A 37 3.61 -3.71 -2.90
C GLN A 37 4.72 -4.58 -2.31
N TYR A 38 5.16 -4.31 -1.09
CA TYR A 38 6.14 -5.14 -0.41
C TYR A 38 5.53 -6.44 0.09
N THR A 39 6.32 -7.50 0.06
CA THR A 39 5.90 -8.84 0.45
C THR A 39 5.49 -8.89 1.92
N GLY A 40 6.14 -8.13 2.80
CA GLY A 40 5.87 -8.08 4.23
C GLY A 40 4.59 -7.34 4.62
N PHE A 41 4.10 -6.41 3.80
CA PHE A 41 3.04 -5.47 4.19
C PHE A 41 1.74 -6.14 4.64
N ALA A 42 1.39 -7.27 4.02
CA ALA A 42 0.15 -7.99 4.32
C ALA A 42 0.35 -9.14 5.32
N ARG A 43 1.57 -9.37 5.81
CA ARG A 43 1.84 -10.46 6.76
C ARG A 43 1.15 -10.17 8.09
N VAL A 44 0.47 -11.17 8.64
CA VAL A 44 -0.18 -11.09 9.96
C VAL A 44 0.65 -11.81 11.03
N ALA A 45 0.29 -11.63 12.31
CA ALA A 45 1.06 -12.12 13.47
C ALA A 45 1.37 -13.63 13.42
N ALA A 46 0.44 -14.46 12.93
CA ALA A 46 0.63 -15.90 12.76
C ALA A 46 1.49 -16.28 11.53
N GLY A 47 2.15 -15.33 10.88
CA GLY A 47 3.01 -15.54 9.71
C GLY A 47 2.27 -15.71 8.37
N ALA A 48 0.94 -15.91 8.40
CA ALA A 48 0.13 -15.96 7.20
C ALA A 48 0.23 -14.65 6.38
N ASN A 49 0.08 -14.75 5.07
CA ASN A 49 0.13 -13.61 4.17
C ASN A 49 -0.92 -13.77 3.05
N PRO A 50 -2.05 -13.03 3.11
CA PRO A 50 -3.13 -13.14 2.14
C PRO A 50 -2.75 -12.55 0.77
N ARG A 51 -1.60 -11.87 0.64
CA ARG A 51 -1.11 -11.26 -0.62
C ARG A 51 0.35 -11.64 -0.87
N LYS A 52 0.63 -12.95 -0.78
CA LYS A 52 1.99 -13.51 -0.93
C LYS A 52 2.51 -13.34 -2.37
N LYS A 53 1.65 -13.44 -3.38
CA LYS A 53 2.04 -13.34 -4.79
C LYS A 53 2.10 -11.88 -5.26
N LEU A 54 3.00 -11.59 -6.20
CA LEU A 54 3.13 -10.24 -6.78
C LEU A 54 1.82 -9.74 -7.37
N MET A 55 1.12 -10.60 -8.13
CA MET A 55 -0.14 -10.25 -8.79
C MET A 55 -1.24 -9.86 -7.81
N GLU A 56 -1.32 -10.51 -6.64
CA GLU A 56 -2.30 -10.18 -5.60
C GLU A 56 -2.05 -8.79 -5.01
N ARG A 57 -0.77 -8.44 -4.78
CA ARG A 57 -0.38 -7.10 -4.32
C ARG A 57 -0.65 -6.06 -5.38
N PHE A 58 -0.33 -6.36 -6.64
CA PHE A 58 -0.56 -5.45 -7.76
C PHE A 58 -2.04 -5.17 -7.96
N ARG A 59 -2.86 -6.24 -7.96
CA ARG A 59 -4.33 -6.17 -7.94
C ARG A 59 -4.82 -5.28 -6.81
N ASN A 60 -4.43 -5.58 -5.57
CA ASN A 60 -4.82 -4.79 -4.40
C ASN A 60 -4.56 -3.28 -4.56
N ARG A 61 -3.43 -2.90 -5.17
CA ARG A 61 -3.11 -1.49 -5.42
C ARG A 61 -4.08 -0.85 -6.41
N PHE A 62 -4.46 -1.53 -7.48
CA PHE A 62 -5.41 -1.00 -8.48
C PHE A 62 -6.78 -0.81 -7.86
N TYR A 63 -7.30 -1.85 -7.20
CA TYR A 63 -8.58 -1.81 -6.50
C TYR A 63 -8.61 -0.73 -5.41
N CYS A 64 -7.58 -0.65 -4.57
CA CYS A 64 -7.49 0.40 -3.55
C CYS A 64 -7.54 1.82 -4.16
N LYS A 65 -6.96 2.01 -5.34
CA LYS A 65 -6.85 3.32 -5.98
C LYS A 65 -8.08 3.73 -6.77
N LEU A 66 -8.71 2.77 -7.44
CA LEU A 66 -9.71 3.03 -8.48
C LEU A 66 -11.11 2.59 -8.06
N GLU A 67 -11.23 1.73 -7.06
CA GLU A 67 -12.51 1.17 -6.65
C GLU A 67 -12.78 1.39 -5.16
N HIS A 68 -12.02 0.76 -4.27
CA HIS A 68 -12.34 0.75 -2.84
C HIS A 68 -12.34 2.16 -2.23
N LYS A 69 -11.39 3.03 -2.59
CA LYS A 69 -11.35 4.38 -2.03
C LYS A 69 -12.44 5.30 -2.57
N PRO A 70 -12.68 5.35 -3.89
CA PRO A 70 -13.83 6.05 -4.43
C PRO A 70 -15.15 5.55 -3.81
N GLN A 71 -15.35 4.24 -3.70
CA GLN A 71 -16.57 3.65 -3.12
C GLN A 71 -16.72 3.98 -1.63
N ASN A 72 -15.68 3.74 -0.82
CA ASN A 72 -15.80 3.82 0.64
C ASN A 72 -15.68 5.24 1.19
N PHE A 73 -14.94 6.12 0.50
CA PHE A 73 -14.59 7.45 1.02
C PHE A 73 -14.94 8.59 0.06
N LYS A 74 -15.55 8.31 -1.10
CA LYS A 74 -15.82 9.31 -2.15
C LYS A 74 -14.57 10.10 -2.55
N LEU A 75 -13.40 9.49 -2.40
CA LEU A 75 -12.10 10.12 -2.62
C LEU A 75 -11.42 9.50 -3.85
N LEU A 76 -11.11 10.33 -4.83
CA LEU A 76 -10.25 9.95 -5.95
C LEU A 76 -8.83 9.73 -5.42
N ALA A 77 -8.38 8.47 -5.46
CA ALA A 77 -7.09 8.10 -4.89
C ALA A 77 -5.95 8.02 -5.93
N CYS A 78 -6.23 8.41 -7.16
CA CYS A 78 -5.27 8.58 -8.24
C CYS A 78 -5.37 10.02 -8.77
N THR A 79 -4.25 10.74 -8.75
CA THR A 79 -4.16 12.13 -9.24
C THR A 79 -3.68 12.25 -10.68
N GLY A 80 -3.42 11.13 -11.36
CA GLY A 80 -2.87 11.15 -12.72
C GLY A 80 -1.39 11.54 -12.84
N CYS A 81 -0.66 11.68 -11.72
CA CYS A 81 0.73 12.19 -11.70
C CYS A 81 1.80 11.36 -12.45
N GLY A 82 1.48 10.17 -13.00
CA GLY A 82 2.39 9.38 -13.84
C GLY A 82 3.56 8.67 -13.13
N ARG A 83 3.96 9.09 -11.92
CA ARG A 83 5.11 8.53 -11.16
C ARG A 83 5.08 7.01 -10.99
N CYS A 84 3.88 6.44 -10.97
CA CYS A 84 3.69 4.99 -10.89
C CYS A 84 4.14 4.21 -12.12
N ILE A 85 4.11 4.83 -13.28
CA ILE A 85 4.50 4.27 -14.58
C ILE A 85 6.01 4.40 -14.71
N GLU A 86 6.54 5.60 -14.47
CA GLU A 86 7.97 5.91 -14.53
C GLU A 86 8.82 5.01 -13.63
N ALA A 87 8.40 4.81 -12.38
CA ALA A 87 9.12 3.97 -11.43
C ALA A 87 8.86 2.45 -11.62
N CYS A 88 8.06 2.03 -12.60
CA CYS A 88 7.69 0.63 -12.74
C CYS A 88 8.78 -0.18 -13.44
N GLN A 89 9.46 -1.06 -12.68
CA GLN A 89 10.45 -2.00 -13.24
C GLN A 89 9.87 -2.93 -14.31
N GLY A 90 8.59 -3.31 -14.19
CA GLY A 90 7.89 -4.13 -15.16
C GLY A 90 7.36 -3.37 -16.38
N LYS A 91 7.64 -2.06 -16.49
CA LYS A 91 7.16 -1.17 -17.57
C LYS A 91 5.63 -1.23 -17.77
N ILE A 92 4.89 -1.38 -16.68
CA ILE A 92 3.43 -1.46 -16.71
C ILE A 92 2.84 -0.05 -16.70
N ASP A 93 2.07 0.28 -17.73
CA ASP A 93 1.25 1.48 -17.76
C ASP A 93 -0.17 1.19 -17.26
N ILE A 94 -0.53 1.83 -16.13
CA ILE A 94 -1.88 1.71 -15.55
C ILE A 94 -2.97 2.19 -16.50
N ARG A 95 -2.71 3.19 -17.35
CA ARG A 95 -3.68 3.75 -18.31
C ARG A 95 -3.98 2.74 -19.39
N GLU A 96 -2.97 2.06 -19.91
CA GLU A 96 -3.13 1.01 -20.92
C GLU A 96 -3.93 -0.16 -20.37
N VAL A 97 -3.61 -0.60 -19.14
CA VAL A 97 -4.35 -1.69 -18.48
C VAL A 97 -5.82 -1.33 -18.34
N LEU A 98 -6.13 -0.12 -17.86
CA LEU A 98 -7.52 0.32 -17.71
C LEU A 98 -8.24 0.48 -19.06
N THR A 99 -7.55 1.01 -20.07
CA THR A 99 -8.13 1.15 -21.42
C THR A 99 -8.45 -0.23 -22.03
N LYS A 100 -7.58 -1.22 -21.83
CA LYS A 100 -7.81 -2.59 -22.29
C LYS A 100 -9.00 -3.23 -21.57
N LEU A 101 -9.10 -3.06 -20.25
CA LEU A 101 -10.23 -3.56 -19.46
C LEU A 101 -11.56 -2.94 -19.87
N ALA A 102 -11.60 -1.60 -20.05
CA ALA A 102 -12.80 -0.90 -20.49
C ALA A 102 -13.28 -1.33 -21.89
N ARG A 103 -12.36 -1.79 -22.76
CA ARG A 103 -12.71 -2.32 -24.09
C ARG A 103 -13.14 -3.78 -24.07
N SER A 104 -12.75 -4.56 -23.06
CA SER A 104 -13.13 -5.98 -22.94
C SER A 104 -14.48 -6.20 -22.27
N GLU A 105 -15.03 -5.19 -21.61
CA GLU A 105 -16.37 -5.23 -20.99
C GLU A 105 -17.49 -4.71 -21.91
N GLY A 106 -17.17 -4.42 -23.18
CA GLY A 106 -18.14 -4.11 -24.24
C GLY A 106 -18.18 -5.22 -25.29
#